data_AF-X1PF53-F1
#
_entry.id   AF-X1PF53-F1
#
_cell.length_a   1.000
_cell.length_b   1.000
_cell.length_c   1.000
_cell.angle_alpha   90.00
_cell.angle_beta   90.00
_cell.angle_gamma   90.00
#
_symmetry.space_group_name_H-M   'P 1'
#
loop_
_entity.id
_entity.type
_entity.pdbx_description
1 polymer ?
#
loop_
_entity_poly.entity_id
_entity_poly.type
_entity_poly.pdbx_seq_one_letter_code
_entity_poly.pdbx_strand_id
1 'polypeptide(L)' 'MAKVKVATAWLDCCSGCHMSFLDLDEALIGLADVIEIT' A
#
# COMPACT_ATOMS: atom_id res chain seq x y z
N MET A 1 -3.58 18.73 -3.83
CA MET A 1 -4.83 17.96 -3.68
C MET A 1 -4.75 17.17 -2.38
N ALA A 2 -5.88 16.81 -1.77
CA ALA A 2 -5.86 15.89 -0.63
C ALA A 2 -5.43 14.49 -1.09
N LYS A 3 -4.63 13.78 -0.28
CA LYS A 3 -4.18 12.42 -0.59
C LYS A 3 -5.37 11.44 -0.56
N VAL A 4 -5.32 10.42 -1.41
CA VAL A 4 -6.34 9.36 -1.41
C VAL A 4 -6.09 8.45 -0.22
N LYS A 5 -7.10 8.24 0.64
CA LYS A 5 -6.99 7.32 1.77
C LYS A 5 -7.22 5.89 1.32
N VAL A 6 -6.25 5.02 1.61
CA VAL A 6 -6.27 3.60 1.27
C VAL A 6 -6.11 2.79 2.55
N ALA A 7 -7.01 1.84 2.77
CA ALA A 7 -6.90 0.91 3.89
C ALA A 7 -6.58 -0.49 3.35
N THR A 8 -5.70 -1.20 4.05
CA THR A 8 -5.43 -2.61 3.77
C THR A 8 -5.86 -3.44 4.97
N ALA A 9 -6.41 -4.61 4.71
CA ALA A 9 -6.83 -5.53 5.75
C ALA A 9 -6.11 -6.86 5.56
N TRP A 10 -5.69 -7.44 6.68
CA TRP A 10 -5.24 -8.82 6.72
C TRP A 10 -6.25 -9.61 7.54
N LEU A 11 -6.97 -10.49 6.86
CA LEU A 11 -7.96 -11.38 7.47
C LEU A 11 -7.27 -12.68 7.89
N ASP A 12 -7.34 -13.74 7.08
CA ASP A 12 -6.71 -15.04 7.39
C ASP A 12 -5.98 -15.63 6.17
N CYS A 13 -4.68 -15.33 6.06
CA CYS A 13 -3.79 -15.76 4.97
C CYS A 13 -2.31 -15.50 5.34
N CYS A 14 -1.38 -15.75 4.41
CA CYS A 14 0.07 -15.73 4.60
C CYS A 14 0.77 -14.36 4.41
N SER A 15 0.06 -13.23 4.37
CA SER A 15 0.59 -11.90 3.97
C SER A 15 0.94 -11.73 2.50
N GLY A 16 0.88 -12.77 1.66
CA GLY A 16 1.48 -12.73 0.32
C GLY A 16 1.05 -11.52 -0.53
N CYS A 17 -0.20 -11.07 -0.39
CA CYS A 17 -0.71 -9.89 -1.07
C CYS A 17 -0.10 -8.56 -0.57
N HIS A 18 0.21 -8.45 0.73
CA HIS A 18 0.87 -7.26 1.30
C HIS A 18 2.35 -7.24 0.95
N MET A 19 3.02 -8.40 0.99
CA MET A 19 4.41 -8.51 0.55
C MET A 19 4.55 -8.22 -0.95
N SER A 20 3.67 -8.77 -1.78
CA SER A 20 3.63 -8.47 -3.22
C SER A 20 3.34 -7.00 -3.52
N PHE A 21 2.64 -6.27 -2.63
CA PHE A 21 2.49 -4.82 -2.74
C PHE A 21 3.79 -4.08 -2.39
N LEU A 22 4.57 -4.59 -1.44
CA LEU A 22 5.87 -4.02 -1.09
C LEU A 22 6.95 -4.28 -2.15
N ASP A 23 6.79 -5.33 -2.96
CA ASP A 23 7.65 -5.63 -4.13
C ASP A 23 7.47 -4.64 -5.30
N LEU A 24 6.73 -3.54 -5.10
CA LEU A 24 6.69 -2.39 -6.02
C LEU A 24 7.93 -1.49 -5.90
N ASP A 25 8.77 -1.73 -4.88
CA ASP A 25 10.07 -1.07 -4.67
C ASP A 25 9.98 0.47 -4.74
N GLU A 26 10.75 1.12 -5.62
CA GLU A 26 10.81 2.58 -5.73
C GLU A 26 9.49 3.22 -6.16
N ALA A 27 8.59 2.47 -6.80
CA ALA A 27 7.28 2.99 -7.19
C ALA A 27 6.41 3.35 -5.97
N LEU A 28 6.69 2.76 -4.80
CA LEU A 28 6.04 3.11 -3.54
C LEU A 28 6.29 4.57 -3.13
N ILE A 29 7.44 5.14 -3.50
CA ILE A 29 7.78 6.52 -3.17
C ILE A 29 6.83 7.47 -3.90
N GLY A 30 6.63 7.27 -5.20
CA GLY A 30 5.66 8.04 -5.98
C GLY A 30 4.22 7.80 -5.53
N LEU A 31 3.92 6.59 -5.06
CA LEU A 31 2.60 6.26 -4.51
C LEU A 31 2.36 7.01 -3.19
N ALA A 32 3.35 7.11 -2.31
CA ALA A 32 3.27 7.81 -1.02
C ALA A 32 3.03 9.32 -1.17
N ASP A 33 3.34 9.92 -2.32
CA ASP A 33 3.03 11.33 -2.61
C ASP A 33 1.53 11.55 -2.87
N VAL A 34 0.82 10.53 -3.35
CA VAL A 34 -0.59 10.63 -3.76
C VAL A 34 -1.56 9.89 -2.83
N ILE A 35 -1.10 8.91 -2.04
CA ILE A 35 -1.94 8.16 -1.10
C ILE A 35 -1.52 8.34 0.37
N GLU A 36 -2.49 8.15 1.26
CA GLU A 36 -2.32 8.02 2.71
C GLU A 36 -2.84 6.64 3.11
N ILE A 37 -2.00 5.82 3.75
CA ILE A 37 -2.41 4.50 4.25
C ILE A 37 -3.03 4.67 5.65
N THR A 38 -4.22 4.11 5.88
CA THR A 38 -4.97 4.14 7.15
C THR A 38 -5.29 2.74 7.65
#